data_AF-A0A9V1FV49-F1
#
_entry.id   AF-A0A9V1FV49-F1
#
_cell.length_a   1.000
_cell.length_b   1.000
_cell.length_c   1.000
_cell.angle_alpha   90.00
_cell.angle_beta   90.00
_cell.angle_gamma   90.00
#
_symmetry.space_group_name_H-M   'P 1'
#
loop_
_entity.id
_entity.type
_entity.pdbx_description
1 polymer ?
#
loop_
_entity_poly.entity_id
_entity_poly.type
_entity_poly.pdbx_seq_one_letter_code
_entity_poly.pdbx_strand_id
1 'polypeptide(L)'
;MATRSSPGPMPVVGTAQGDPGEAGTQPGPDAGIRETGSATQLKLKPKKVRKIKALIVDLGSQYCKCGYAGEPRPTYFISSTVGKRYSEAADAGDTRKDTYVGHELLNMEAPLKLMNPLKYGIVVDWDCVQSIWEYVFHTAMKIPPEEHAVLVSDPPLSPSSNREKYAELMFETFGIPAMHVTSQSLLSIYSYGKTSGLVVESGHGVSHVVPISEGDVLPGLTGRADYAGSDLTNYLLQLLNEAGHKFTDDHLHIIEHIKKKCCYSALVPEQELGLGLEEVRVDYELPDGQLITIGQERFQCAEMLFKPTLVGSNQPGLPALTAACLDHCQEAGFKEEMAANVLLCGGCTMLEGFPERFQRELSLLCPGDSPAVAAAPERKTSVWTGGSILASLQAFQQLWVSKEEFEERGGAAIYSKC
;
A
#
# COMPACT_ATOMS: atom_id res chain seq x y z
N MET A 1 28.93 -34.81 -29.87
CA MET A 1 28.48 -36.20 -29.65
C MET A 1 27.09 -36.14 -29.05
N ALA A 2 26.11 -36.75 -29.73
CA ALA A 2 24.69 -36.64 -29.48
C ALA A 2 24.12 -38.01 -29.09
N THR A 3 23.17 -38.06 -28.16
CA THR A 3 22.12 -39.08 -27.95
C THR A 3 21.15 -38.47 -26.90
N ARG A 4 19.94 -37.96 -27.17
CA ARG A 4 18.68 -38.51 -27.73
C ARG A 4 18.23 -39.84 -27.10
N SER A 5 17.18 -39.78 -26.26
CA SER A 5 16.23 -40.88 -26.08
C SER A 5 14.89 -40.39 -25.47
N SER A 6 13.82 -40.60 -26.24
CA SER A 6 12.41 -40.78 -25.85
C SER A 6 11.82 -41.72 -26.95
N PRO A 7 10.56 -42.23 -26.92
CA PRO A 7 9.50 -42.20 -25.89
C PRO A 7 8.68 -43.54 -25.74
N GLY A 8 7.68 -43.55 -24.83
CA GLY A 8 6.41 -44.31 -24.93
C GLY A 8 6.18 -45.44 -23.92
N PRO A 9 4.92 -45.95 -23.69
CA PRO A 9 3.64 -45.65 -24.37
C PRO A 9 2.41 -45.38 -23.46
N MET A 10 1.31 -44.95 -24.09
CA MET A 10 -0.07 -44.87 -23.55
C MET A 10 -0.80 -46.23 -23.57
N PRO A 11 -1.97 -46.34 -22.91
CA PRO A 11 -3.06 -47.14 -23.44
C PRO A 11 -4.39 -46.36 -23.59
N VAL A 12 -5.23 -46.86 -24.49
CA VAL A 12 -6.52 -46.33 -24.94
C VAL A 12 -7.61 -47.40 -24.77
N VAL A 13 -8.86 -46.95 -24.60
CA VAL A 13 -10.17 -47.57 -24.91
C VAL A 13 -10.81 -48.52 -23.88
N GLY A 14 -12.08 -48.22 -23.55
CA GLY A 14 -13.05 -49.19 -23.03
C GLY A 14 -14.42 -48.59 -22.74
N THR A 15 -15.26 -48.44 -23.78
CA THR A 15 -16.70 -48.12 -23.72
C THR A 15 -17.53 -49.31 -23.23
N ALA A 16 -18.58 -49.08 -22.42
CA ALA A 16 -19.75 -49.97 -22.35
C ALA A 16 -21.01 -49.22 -21.85
N GLN A 17 -22.04 -49.20 -22.71
CA GLN A 17 -23.45 -48.93 -22.39
C GLN A 17 -24.11 -50.18 -21.81
N GLY A 18 -25.19 -50.01 -21.03
CA GLY A 18 -26.12 -51.09 -20.70
C GLY A 18 -27.08 -50.81 -19.52
N ASP A 19 -28.21 -50.17 -19.84
CA ASP A 19 -29.52 -50.14 -19.15
C ASP A 19 -30.14 -51.58 -19.02
N PRO A 20 -31.40 -51.82 -18.54
CA PRO A 20 -32.42 -51.00 -17.86
C PRO A 20 -33.22 -51.72 -16.72
N GLY A 21 -34.23 -51.04 -16.14
CA GLY A 21 -35.47 -51.64 -15.62
C GLY A 21 -35.93 -51.14 -14.24
N GLU A 22 -37.20 -51.01 -13.88
CA GLU A 22 -38.51 -50.81 -14.55
C GLU A 22 -39.56 -50.61 -13.40
N ALA A 23 -40.82 -50.37 -13.76
CA ALA A 23 -42.05 -50.26 -12.93
C ALA A 23 -42.30 -48.91 -12.20
N GLY A 24 -43.35 -48.13 -12.45
CA GLY A 24 -44.59 -48.30 -13.21
C GLY A 24 -45.80 -48.49 -12.28
N THR A 25 -46.59 -47.43 -12.05
CA THR A 25 -47.99 -47.54 -11.59
C THR A 25 -48.86 -46.39 -12.14
N GLN A 26 -50.06 -46.77 -12.58
CA GLN A 26 -51.03 -46.04 -13.42
C GLN A 26 -51.94 -45.02 -12.67
N PRO A 27 -52.73 -44.21 -13.42
CA PRO A 27 -53.58 -43.11 -12.91
C PRO A 27 -55.08 -43.48 -12.75
N GLY A 28 -55.82 -42.70 -11.94
CA GLY A 28 -57.29 -42.67 -11.87
C GLY A 28 -57.82 -41.72 -10.77
N PRO A 29 -59.12 -41.38 -10.74
CA PRO A 29 -59.70 -40.24 -11.46
C PRO A 29 -60.25 -39.10 -10.57
N ASP A 30 -60.68 -38.04 -11.26
CA ASP A 30 -61.40 -36.83 -10.81
C ASP A 30 -62.32 -36.96 -9.58
N ALA A 31 -62.18 -36.01 -8.67
CA ALA A 31 -63.29 -35.45 -7.90
C ALA A 31 -62.98 -33.98 -7.61
N GLY A 32 -63.70 -33.08 -8.28
CA GLY A 32 -63.58 -31.64 -8.06
C GLY A 32 -64.05 -31.21 -6.67
N ILE A 33 -63.64 -29.99 -6.26
CA ILE A 33 -64.45 -28.99 -5.56
C ILE A 33 -63.56 -27.78 -5.18
N ARG A 34 -64.08 -26.60 -5.55
CA ARG A 34 -63.82 -25.24 -5.03
C ARG A 34 -62.54 -24.51 -5.41
N GLU A 35 -62.74 -23.60 -6.38
CA GLU A 35 -62.07 -22.31 -6.46
C GLU A 35 -62.14 -21.56 -5.12
N THR A 36 -60.98 -21.13 -4.62
CA THR A 36 -60.85 -19.97 -3.74
C THR A 36 -59.66 -19.16 -4.23
N GLY A 37 -59.89 -17.87 -4.47
CA GLY A 37 -59.01 -16.97 -5.22
C GLY A 37 -57.54 -16.98 -4.80
N SER A 38 -56.66 -17.19 -5.77
CA SER A 38 -55.24 -16.92 -5.64
C SER A 38 -55.00 -15.47 -6.06
N ALA A 39 -54.66 -14.64 -5.07
CA ALA A 39 -54.12 -13.31 -5.30
C ALA A 39 -52.87 -13.44 -6.17
N THR A 40 -52.87 -12.75 -7.32
CA THR A 40 -51.73 -12.64 -8.21
C THR A 40 -50.57 -11.97 -7.45
N GLN A 41 -49.69 -12.75 -6.82
CA GLN A 41 -48.40 -12.25 -6.38
C GLN A 41 -47.64 -11.83 -7.63
N LEU A 42 -47.57 -10.52 -7.85
CA LEU A 42 -46.57 -9.90 -8.72
C LEU A 42 -45.20 -10.40 -8.25
N LYS A 43 -44.68 -11.43 -8.92
CA LYS A 43 -43.27 -11.81 -8.81
C LYS A 43 -42.47 -10.63 -9.33
N LEU A 44 -42.07 -9.74 -8.42
CA LEU A 44 -41.04 -8.76 -8.65
C LEU A 44 -39.83 -9.53 -9.17
N LYS A 45 -39.52 -9.34 -10.46
CA LYS A 45 -38.27 -9.83 -11.03
C LYS A 45 -37.15 -9.31 -10.14
N PRO A 46 -36.23 -10.16 -9.66
CA PRO A 46 -35.11 -9.69 -8.87
C PRO A 46 -34.42 -8.59 -9.68
N LYS A 47 -34.36 -7.38 -9.12
CA LYS A 47 -33.54 -6.31 -9.72
C LYS A 47 -32.17 -6.93 -9.93
N LYS A 48 -31.65 -6.91 -11.16
CA LYS A 48 -30.26 -7.28 -11.41
C LYS A 48 -29.40 -6.29 -10.61
N VAL A 49 -29.01 -6.69 -9.41
CA VAL A 49 -28.07 -5.91 -8.60
C VAL A 49 -26.76 -5.96 -9.36
N ARG A 50 -26.34 -4.83 -9.92
CA ARG A 50 -25.03 -4.71 -10.55
C ARG A 50 -24.01 -4.99 -9.46
N LYS A 51 -23.20 -6.03 -9.62
CA LYS A 51 -22.10 -6.31 -8.70
C LYS A 51 -21.02 -5.25 -8.95
N ILE A 52 -21.02 -4.20 -8.14
CA ILE A 52 -20.05 -3.11 -8.23
C ILE A 52 -18.87 -3.46 -7.32
N LYS A 53 -17.65 -3.37 -7.85
CA LYS A 53 -16.43 -3.62 -7.08
C LYS A 53 -16.12 -2.41 -6.21
N ALA A 54 -15.69 -2.68 -4.97
CA ALA A 54 -15.18 -1.64 -4.09
C ALA A 54 -13.91 -1.00 -4.66
N LEU A 55 -13.71 0.28 -4.38
CA LEU A 55 -12.48 1.01 -4.67
C LEU A 55 -11.54 0.91 -3.46
N ILE A 56 -10.26 0.68 -3.72
CA ILE A 56 -9.21 0.70 -2.70
C ILE A 56 -8.41 1.97 -2.86
N VAL A 57 -8.20 2.71 -1.78
CA VAL A 57 -7.40 3.95 -1.74
C VAL A 57 -6.34 3.84 -0.65
N ASP A 58 -5.08 3.68 -1.06
CA ASP A 58 -3.90 3.73 -0.19
C ASP A 58 -3.25 5.12 -0.28
N LEU A 59 -3.52 5.99 0.70
CA LEU A 59 -2.93 7.32 0.77
C LEU A 59 -1.58 7.29 1.50
N GLY A 60 -0.49 7.14 0.74
CA GLY A 60 0.87 7.24 1.26
C GLY A 60 1.44 8.66 1.16
N SER A 61 2.54 8.94 1.87
CA SER A 61 3.15 10.29 1.86
C SER A 61 3.71 10.73 0.51
N GLN A 62 4.02 9.81 -0.40
CA GLN A 62 4.51 10.16 -1.75
C GLN A 62 3.49 9.90 -2.85
N TYR A 63 2.83 8.74 -2.76
CA TYR A 63 1.85 8.33 -3.73
C TYR A 63 0.59 7.86 -3.02
N CYS A 64 -0.53 8.36 -3.53
CA CYS A 64 -1.84 7.76 -3.40
C CYS A 64 -1.97 6.66 -4.46
N LYS A 65 -2.30 5.43 -4.06
CA LYS A 65 -2.54 4.31 -4.97
C LYS A 65 -4.02 3.98 -4.94
N CYS A 66 -4.63 3.83 -6.11
CA CYS A 66 -6.03 3.46 -6.20
C CYS A 66 -6.32 2.45 -7.31
N GLY A 67 -7.43 1.73 -7.16
CA GLY A 67 -7.91 0.73 -8.11
C GLY A 67 -9.02 -0.14 -7.52
N TYR A 68 -9.51 -1.11 -8.28
CA TYR A 68 -10.63 -1.95 -7.83
C TYR A 68 -10.19 -3.16 -7.01
N ALA A 69 -11.04 -3.55 -6.05
CA ALA A 69 -10.89 -4.78 -5.31
C ALA A 69 -10.84 -6.02 -6.23
N GLY A 70 -9.98 -6.97 -5.87
CA GLY A 70 -9.71 -8.19 -6.64
C GLY A 70 -8.80 -7.99 -7.86
N GLU A 71 -8.26 -6.79 -8.09
CA GLU A 71 -7.18 -6.59 -9.06
C GLU A 71 -5.81 -6.87 -8.42
N PRO A 72 -4.83 -7.40 -9.18
CA PRO A 72 -3.54 -7.83 -8.63
C PRO A 72 -2.58 -6.68 -8.33
N ARG A 73 -2.83 -5.48 -8.88
CA ARG A 73 -1.99 -4.29 -8.75
C ARG A 73 -2.87 -3.03 -8.80
N PRO A 74 -2.46 -1.92 -8.17
CA PRO A 74 -3.20 -0.67 -8.27
C PRO A 74 -3.28 -0.19 -9.72
N THR A 75 -4.41 0.38 -10.08
CA THR A 75 -4.66 0.95 -11.41
C THR A 75 -3.84 2.23 -11.61
N TYR A 76 -3.76 3.08 -10.58
CA TYR A 76 -3.07 4.36 -10.64
C TYR A 76 -2.14 4.59 -9.46
N PHE A 77 -1.03 5.29 -9.75
CA PHE A 77 -0.13 5.90 -8.78
C PHE A 77 -0.21 7.41 -8.98
N ILE A 78 -0.77 8.12 -8.01
CA ILE A 78 -1.01 9.56 -8.07
C ILE A 78 -0.09 10.21 -7.05
N SER A 79 0.64 11.24 -7.43
CA SER A 79 1.45 12.02 -6.47
C SER A 79 0.56 12.53 -5.33
N SER A 80 0.98 12.32 -4.10
CA SER A 80 0.31 12.88 -2.92
C SER A 80 0.60 14.37 -2.74
N THR A 81 1.42 14.97 -3.60
CA THR A 81 1.65 16.42 -3.62
C THR A 81 0.51 17.12 -4.33
N VAL A 82 0.04 18.22 -3.74
CA VAL A 82 -0.97 19.12 -4.30
C VAL A 82 -0.30 20.46 -4.62
N GLY A 83 -0.50 20.97 -5.83
CA GLY A 83 -0.01 22.27 -6.25
C GLY A 83 -1.12 23.30 -6.09
N LYS A 84 -0.91 24.32 -5.26
CA LYS A 84 -1.81 25.47 -5.15
C LYS A 84 -1.17 26.70 -5.78
N ARG A 85 -1.94 27.53 -6.46
CA ARG A 85 -1.47 28.83 -6.94
C ARG A 85 -1.10 29.73 -5.76
N TYR A 86 -0.08 30.56 -5.94
CA TYR A 86 0.13 31.69 -5.04
C TYR A 86 -1.08 32.61 -5.17
N SER A 87 -1.78 32.91 -4.07
CA SER A 87 -2.90 33.85 -4.10
C SER A 87 -2.35 35.26 -4.33
N GLU A 88 -2.12 35.63 -5.58
CA GLU A 88 -2.12 37.05 -5.93
C GLU A 88 -3.58 37.52 -5.83
N ALA A 89 -3.78 38.73 -5.32
CA ALA A 89 -5.10 39.32 -5.12
C ALA A 89 -5.94 39.09 -6.38
N ALA A 90 -6.96 38.23 -6.26
CA ALA A 90 -7.71 37.74 -7.41
C ALA A 90 -8.24 38.94 -8.22
N ASP A 91 -7.69 39.14 -9.41
CA ASP A 91 -8.31 40.02 -10.39
C ASP A 91 -9.72 39.47 -10.63
N ALA A 92 -10.72 40.33 -10.45
CA ALA A 92 -12.12 39.98 -10.61
C ALA A 92 -12.36 39.51 -12.05
N GLY A 93 -12.31 38.19 -12.27
CA GLY A 93 -12.43 37.57 -13.59
C GLY A 93 -11.54 36.35 -13.83
N ASP A 94 -10.62 35.99 -12.92
CA ASP A 94 -9.82 34.76 -13.08
C ASP A 94 -10.70 33.51 -12.90
N THR A 95 -10.85 32.73 -13.96
CA THR A 95 -11.63 31.48 -14.01
C THR A 95 -10.74 30.24 -14.00
N ARG A 96 -9.42 30.42 -13.86
CA ARG A 96 -8.45 29.33 -13.91
C ARG A 96 -8.52 28.51 -12.62
N LYS A 97 -8.24 27.20 -12.73
CA LYS A 97 -8.21 26.26 -11.61
C LYS A 97 -7.14 26.67 -10.58
N ASP A 98 -7.46 26.62 -9.29
CA ASP A 98 -6.53 27.01 -8.22
C ASP A 98 -5.70 25.85 -7.66
N THR A 99 -6.20 24.62 -7.81
CA THR A 99 -5.60 23.41 -7.24
C THR A 99 -5.31 22.37 -8.32
N TYR A 100 -4.11 21.80 -8.29
CA TYR A 100 -3.61 20.86 -9.29
C TYR A 100 -3.11 19.59 -8.59
N VAL A 101 -3.46 18.43 -9.15
CA VAL A 101 -3.11 17.11 -8.57
C VAL A 101 -2.64 16.16 -9.66
N GLY A 102 -1.73 15.24 -9.32
CA GLY A 102 -1.30 14.17 -10.21
C GLY A 102 -0.57 14.69 -11.44
N HIS A 103 -0.95 14.22 -12.64
CA HIS A 103 -0.28 14.63 -13.88
C HIS A 103 -0.49 16.11 -14.23
N GLU A 104 -1.48 16.78 -13.62
CA GLU A 104 -1.74 18.20 -13.84
C GLU A 104 -0.56 19.07 -13.37
N LEU A 105 0.26 18.58 -12.44
CA LEU A 105 1.45 19.26 -11.94
C LEU A 105 2.58 19.38 -12.98
N LEU A 106 2.57 18.52 -14.01
CA LEU A 106 3.66 18.44 -15.00
C LEU A 106 3.55 19.50 -16.10
N ASN A 107 2.34 20.04 -16.33
CA ASN A 107 2.04 20.87 -17.50
C ASN A 107 1.85 22.35 -17.17
N MET A 108 2.46 22.83 -16.08
CA MET A 108 2.19 24.17 -15.55
C MET A 108 3.24 25.20 -15.97
N GLU A 109 2.77 26.28 -16.60
CA GLU A 109 3.60 27.42 -17.00
C GLU A 109 3.92 28.35 -15.83
N ALA A 110 3.09 28.33 -14.77
CA ALA A 110 3.21 29.20 -13.61
C ALA A 110 3.73 28.45 -12.38
N PRO A 111 4.52 29.09 -11.50
CA PRO A 111 5.02 28.48 -10.29
C PRO A 111 3.86 28.16 -9.32
N LEU A 112 3.85 26.94 -8.80
CA LEU A 112 2.88 26.48 -7.80
C LEU A 112 3.55 26.29 -6.45
N LYS A 113 2.82 26.61 -5.38
CA LYS A 113 3.16 26.18 -4.04
C LYS A 113 2.81 24.70 -3.89
N LEU A 114 3.82 23.85 -3.86
CA LEU A 114 3.66 22.42 -3.64
C LEU A 114 3.44 22.13 -2.15
N MET A 115 2.41 21.35 -1.84
CA MET A 115 2.02 20.99 -0.49
C MET A 115 1.78 19.49 -0.39
N ASN A 116 2.23 18.88 0.70
CA ASN A 116 1.95 17.48 1.00
C ASN A 116 0.94 17.41 2.16
N PRO A 117 -0.20 16.72 2.02
CA PRO A 117 -1.18 16.62 3.09
C PRO A 117 -0.73 15.75 4.26
N LEU A 118 0.35 14.98 4.11
CA LEU A 118 0.83 14.05 5.11
C LEU A 118 2.17 14.50 5.69
N LYS A 119 2.27 14.49 7.02
CA LYS A 119 3.54 14.64 7.75
C LYS A 119 3.81 13.38 8.56
N TYR A 120 4.91 12.69 8.26
CA TYR A 120 5.26 11.41 8.86
C TYR A 120 4.09 10.39 8.83
N GLY A 121 3.40 10.32 7.67
CA GLY A 121 2.24 9.45 7.46
C GLY A 121 0.90 9.99 7.99
N ILE A 122 0.88 10.99 8.87
CA ILE A 122 -0.36 11.53 9.44
C ILE A 122 -0.91 12.68 8.61
N VAL A 123 -2.22 12.70 8.36
CA VAL A 123 -2.89 13.80 7.65
C VAL A 123 -2.86 15.09 8.47
N VAL A 124 -2.35 16.16 7.88
CA VAL A 124 -2.28 17.52 8.46
C VAL A 124 -3.02 18.58 7.65
N ASP A 125 -3.38 18.29 6.39
CA ASP A 125 -4.15 19.19 5.51
C ASP A 125 -5.27 18.39 4.82
N TRP A 126 -6.49 18.51 5.33
CA TRP A 126 -7.67 17.77 4.86
C TRP A 126 -8.22 18.30 3.52
N ASP A 127 -8.02 19.60 3.22
CA ASP A 127 -8.43 20.18 1.94
C ASP A 127 -7.60 19.59 0.79
N CYS A 128 -6.31 19.38 1.03
CA CYS A 128 -5.44 18.69 0.09
C CYS A 128 -5.81 17.21 -0.07
N VAL A 129 -6.20 16.51 1.01
CA VAL A 129 -6.72 15.12 0.90
C VAL A 129 -7.98 15.08 0.06
N GLN A 130 -8.94 15.98 0.31
CA GLN A 130 -10.16 16.08 -0.49
C GLN A 130 -9.83 16.32 -1.98
N SER A 131 -8.90 17.23 -2.28
CA SER A 131 -8.46 17.50 -3.65
C SER A 131 -7.85 16.27 -4.33
N ILE A 132 -7.07 15.46 -3.59
CA ILE A 132 -6.53 14.19 -4.09
C ILE A 132 -7.65 13.19 -4.38
N TRP A 133 -8.66 13.10 -3.51
CA TRP A 133 -9.78 12.18 -3.70
C TRP A 133 -10.73 12.59 -4.82
N GLU A 134 -11.01 13.89 -4.98
CA GLU A 134 -11.71 14.44 -6.15
C GLU A 134 -11.00 14.02 -7.44
N TYR A 135 -9.67 14.15 -7.46
CA TYR A 135 -8.86 13.71 -8.59
C TYR A 135 -8.93 12.19 -8.80
N VAL A 136 -8.89 11.39 -7.73
CA VAL A 136 -9.04 9.92 -7.79
C VAL A 136 -10.37 9.54 -8.43
N PHE A 137 -11.49 10.08 -7.97
CA PHE A 137 -12.82 9.71 -8.46
C PHE A 137 -13.08 10.24 -9.87
N HIS A 138 -12.87 11.53 -10.10
CA HIS A 138 -13.34 12.20 -11.32
C HIS A 138 -12.32 12.19 -12.46
N THR A 139 -11.02 12.22 -12.16
CA THR A 139 -9.97 12.32 -13.20
C THR A 139 -9.29 10.98 -13.47
N ALA A 140 -8.84 10.29 -12.42
CA ALA A 140 -8.11 9.03 -12.56
C ALA A 140 -9.05 7.86 -12.86
N MET A 141 -9.94 7.52 -11.92
CA MET A 141 -10.86 6.38 -12.05
C MET A 141 -12.06 6.67 -12.98
N LYS A 142 -12.46 7.95 -13.08
CA LYS A 142 -13.60 8.43 -13.87
C LYS A 142 -14.91 7.71 -13.51
N ILE A 143 -15.21 7.66 -12.22
CA ILE A 143 -16.39 7.00 -11.66
C ILE A 143 -17.26 7.96 -10.84
N PRO A 144 -18.57 7.70 -10.75
CA PRO A 144 -19.44 8.33 -9.76
C PRO A 144 -19.18 7.70 -8.37
N PRO A 145 -18.70 8.46 -7.37
CA PRO A 145 -18.39 7.91 -6.04
C PRO A 145 -19.61 7.28 -5.35
N GLU A 146 -20.82 7.77 -5.62
CA GLU A 146 -22.09 7.33 -5.01
C GLU A 146 -22.47 5.89 -5.40
N GLU A 147 -21.83 5.31 -6.41
CA GLU A 147 -22.05 3.93 -6.82
C GLU A 147 -21.06 2.92 -6.18
N HIS A 148 -20.02 3.37 -5.48
CA HIS A 148 -18.89 2.53 -5.09
C HIS A 148 -18.57 2.58 -3.59
N ALA A 149 -18.50 1.41 -2.95
CA ALA A 149 -17.91 1.30 -1.62
C ALA A 149 -16.40 1.56 -1.66
N VAL A 150 -15.83 2.16 -0.61
CA VAL A 150 -14.41 2.57 -0.58
C VAL A 150 -13.69 2.05 0.66
N LEU A 151 -12.60 1.29 0.45
CA LEU A 151 -11.66 0.92 1.51
C LEU A 151 -10.50 1.93 1.52
N VAL A 152 -10.28 2.59 2.65
CA VAL A 152 -9.18 3.53 2.86
C VAL A 152 -8.14 2.92 3.80
N SER A 153 -6.86 3.00 3.44
CA SER A 153 -5.79 2.61 4.36
C SER A 153 -5.45 3.74 5.34
N ASP A 154 -5.25 3.42 6.62
CA ASP A 154 -4.87 4.37 7.68
C ASP A 154 -3.54 3.92 8.32
N PRO A 155 -2.54 4.79 8.51
CA PRO A 155 -1.25 4.39 9.07
C PRO A 155 -1.37 3.88 10.51
N PRO A 156 -0.38 3.07 10.98
CA PRO A 156 -0.28 2.72 12.39
C PRO A 156 -0.25 3.97 13.27
N LEU A 157 -0.84 3.87 14.46
CA LEU A 157 -0.86 4.95 15.46
C LEU A 157 -1.54 6.26 14.98
N SER A 158 -2.36 6.20 13.92
CA SER A 158 -3.21 7.31 13.48
C SER A 158 -4.23 7.68 14.57
N PRO A 159 -4.46 8.98 14.84
CA PRO A 159 -5.53 9.41 15.74
C PRO A 159 -6.89 8.88 15.30
N SER A 160 -7.71 8.41 16.24
CA SER A 160 -9.06 7.91 15.94
C SER A 160 -9.95 8.96 15.27
N SER A 161 -9.73 10.25 15.54
CA SER A 161 -10.43 11.37 14.89
C SER A 161 -10.16 11.46 13.38
N ASN A 162 -9.04 10.94 12.88
CA ASN A 162 -8.78 10.88 11.44
C ASN A 162 -9.76 9.94 10.74
N ARG A 163 -10.14 8.84 11.39
CA ARG A 163 -11.11 7.88 10.83
C ARG A 163 -12.49 8.50 10.70
N GLU A 164 -12.89 9.32 11.66
CA GLU A 164 -14.14 10.10 11.58
C GLU A 164 -14.09 11.10 10.43
N LYS A 165 -13.00 11.87 10.30
CA LYS A 165 -12.83 12.83 9.20
C LYS A 165 -12.81 12.18 7.82
N TYR A 166 -12.19 11.00 7.69
CA TYR A 166 -12.29 10.21 6.47
C TYR A 166 -13.75 9.86 6.16
N ALA A 167 -14.54 9.50 7.17
CA ALA A 167 -15.94 9.17 7.01
C ALA A 167 -16.82 10.38 6.66
N GLU A 168 -16.62 11.52 7.33
CA GLU A 168 -17.28 12.78 6.99
C GLU A 168 -17.04 13.14 5.51
N LEU A 169 -15.78 13.18 5.07
CA LEU A 169 -15.47 13.46 3.66
C LEU A 169 -16.13 12.46 2.71
N MET A 170 -16.02 11.17 3.00
CA MET A 170 -16.53 10.13 2.11
C MET A 170 -18.06 10.11 2.01
N PHE A 171 -18.78 10.22 3.14
CA PHE A 171 -20.24 10.12 3.17
C PHE A 171 -20.94 11.45 2.87
N GLU A 172 -20.42 12.56 3.39
CA GLU A 172 -21.05 13.88 3.29
C GLU A 172 -20.62 14.60 2.01
N THR A 173 -19.32 14.62 1.69
CA THR A 173 -18.81 15.30 0.49
C THR A 173 -18.97 14.43 -0.77
N PHE A 174 -18.55 13.17 -0.72
CA PHE A 174 -18.55 12.27 -1.90
C PHE A 174 -19.79 11.36 -2.00
N GLY A 175 -20.63 11.31 -0.98
CA GLY A 175 -21.90 10.56 -1.05
C GLY A 175 -21.75 9.05 -1.21
N ILE A 176 -20.62 8.45 -0.82
CA ILE A 176 -20.39 7.02 -1.06
C ILE A 176 -21.39 6.14 -0.27
N PRO A 177 -21.77 4.96 -0.77
CA PRO A 177 -22.79 4.12 -0.13
C PRO A 177 -22.26 3.39 1.11
N ALA A 178 -20.97 3.06 1.14
CA ALA A 178 -20.35 2.33 2.25
C ALA A 178 -18.83 2.51 2.25
N MET A 179 -18.21 2.38 3.42
CA MET A 179 -16.76 2.50 3.55
C MET A 179 -16.19 1.62 4.64
N HIS A 180 -14.88 1.47 4.61
CA HIS A 180 -14.14 0.84 5.69
C HIS A 180 -12.73 1.42 5.75
N VAL A 181 -12.19 1.56 6.96
CA VAL A 181 -10.84 2.07 7.19
C VAL A 181 -10.03 0.95 7.83
N THR A 182 -8.86 0.63 7.27
CA THR A 182 -8.01 -0.47 7.79
C THR A 182 -6.57 -0.02 7.96
N SER A 183 -5.91 -0.50 9.01
CA SER A 183 -4.48 -0.26 9.24
C SER A 183 -3.63 -0.70 8.04
N GLN A 184 -2.71 0.17 7.60
CA GLN A 184 -1.77 -0.11 6.50
C GLN A 184 -0.99 -1.42 6.72
N SER A 185 -0.45 -1.62 7.92
CA SER A 185 0.35 -2.81 8.24
C SER A 185 -0.48 -4.10 8.26
N LEU A 186 -1.75 -4.00 8.69
CA LEU A 186 -2.68 -5.13 8.62
C LEU A 186 -3.02 -5.51 7.17
N LEU A 187 -3.16 -4.52 6.29
CA LEU A 187 -3.30 -4.81 4.86
C LEU A 187 -2.01 -5.42 4.30
N SER A 188 -0.85 -4.88 4.66
CA SER A 188 0.44 -5.41 4.20
C SER A 188 0.65 -6.88 4.56
N ILE A 189 0.33 -7.33 5.78
CA ILE A 189 0.47 -8.74 6.15
C ILE A 189 -0.46 -9.66 5.34
N TYR A 190 -1.67 -9.21 5.00
CA TYR A 190 -2.58 -9.97 4.15
C TYR A 190 -2.05 -10.15 2.72
N SER A 191 -1.25 -9.20 2.21
CA SER A 191 -0.59 -9.38 0.90
C SER A 191 0.43 -10.52 0.87
N TYR A 192 0.95 -10.91 2.05
CA TYR A 192 1.82 -12.07 2.23
C TYR A 192 1.06 -13.37 2.51
N GLY A 193 -0.28 -13.32 2.60
CA GLY A 193 -1.10 -14.47 2.97
C GLY A 193 -0.89 -14.94 4.41
N LYS A 194 -0.51 -14.03 5.31
CA LYS A 194 -0.31 -14.31 6.74
C LYS A 194 -1.30 -13.52 7.59
N THR A 195 -1.52 -14.00 8.81
CA THR A 195 -2.32 -13.34 9.85
C THR A 195 -1.48 -12.96 11.07
N SER A 196 -0.29 -13.55 11.20
CA SER A 196 0.66 -13.24 12.27
C SER A 196 2.06 -13.00 11.72
N GLY A 197 2.77 -12.06 12.32
CA GLY A 197 4.14 -11.69 11.99
C GLY A 197 4.47 -10.24 12.29
N LEU A 198 5.74 -9.90 12.08
CA LEU A 198 6.28 -8.58 12.32
C LEU A 198 6.39 -7.81 11.00
N VAL A 199 5.53 -6.83 10.78
CA VAL A 199 5.53 -6.02 9.56
C VAL A 199 6.52 -4.86 9.73
N VAL A 200 7.56 -4.83 8.89
CA VAL A 200 8.55 -3.74 8.83
C VAL A 200 8.25 -2.91 7.59
N GLU A 201 7.58 -1.78 7.78
CA GLU A 201 7.18 -0.86 6.73
C GLU A 201 8.12 0.34 6.66
N SER A 202 8.71 0.60 5.50
CA SER A 202 9.46 1.84 5.26
C SER A 202 8.96 2.53 3.99
N GLY A 203 8.16 3.58 4.19
CA GLY A 203 7.48 4.34 3.16
C GLY A 203 8.30 5.53 2.65
N HIS A 204 7.63 6.60 2.23
CA HIS A 204 8.31 7.83 1.86
C HIS A 204 8.55 8.75 3.06
N GLY A 205 7.56 8.97 3.91
CA GLY A 205 7.69 9.92 5.02
C GLY A 205 7.89 9.31 6.40
N VAL A 206 7.71 8.00 6.58
CA VAL A 206 7.77 7.33 7.89
C VAL A 206 8.08 5.85 7.73
N SER A 207 8.68 5.26 8.76
CA SER A 207 8.89 3.82 8.89
C SER A 207 8.23 3.29 10.17
N HIS A 208 7.67 2.09 10.13
CA HIS A 208 7.00 1.42 11.23
C HIS A 208 7.46 -0.04 11.37
N VAL A 209 7.44 -0.53 12.60
CA VAL A 209 7.60 -1.95 12.93
C VAL A 209 6.38 -2.36 13.74
N VAL A 210 5.50 -3.16 13.14
CA VAL A 210 4.18 -3.46 13.67
C VAL A 210 4.03 -4.95 13.89
N PRO A 211 3.99 -5.42 15.15
CA PRO A 211 3.67 -6.80 15.46
C PRO A 211 2.16 -7.04 15.33
N ILE A 212 1.81 -8.11 14.64
CA ILE A 212 0.42 -8.55 14.40
C ILE A 212 0.33 -10.02 14.77
N SER A 213 -0.64 -10.41 15.59
CA SER A 213 -0.90 -11.82 15.92
C SER A 213 -2.36 -12.14 15.64
N GLU A 214 -2.63 -13.18 14.85
CA GLU A 214 -3.98 -13.65 14.48
C GLU A 214 -4.91 -12.56 13.91
N GLY A 215 -4.35 -11.54 13.24
CA GLY A 215 -5.09 -10.40 12.69
C GLY A 215 -5.23 -9.21 13.65
N ASP A 216 -4.82 -9.35 14.90
CA ASP A 216 -4.79 -8.28 15.89
C ASP A 216 -3.45 -7.53 15.85
N VAL A 217 -3.51 -6.25 15.53
CA VAL A 217 -2.37 -5.33 15.64
C VAL A 217 -2.11 -5.07 17.12
N LEU A 218 -0.84 -5.10 17.57
CA LEU A 218 -0.45 -4.82 18.95
C LEU A 218 0.14 -3.40 19.07
N PRO A 219 -0.68 -2.35 19.30
CA PRO A 219 -0.24 -0.96 19.15
C PRO A 219 0.77 -0.56 20.22
N GLY A 220 0.65 -1.12 21.43
CA GLY A 220 1.59 -0.88 22.55
C GLY A 220 3.00 -1.41 22.30
N LEU A 221 3.19 -2.29 21.32
CA LEU A 221 4.49 -2.85 20.94
C LEU A 221 5.01 -2.27 19.62
N THR A 222 4.24 -1.40 18.96
CA THR A 222 4.58 -0.84 17.65
C THR A 222 5.73 0.15 17.76
N GLY A 223 6.79 -0.08 16.97
CA GLY A 223 7.89 0.84 16.77
C GLY A 223 7.62 1.84 15.64
N ARG A 224 8.08 3.08 15.82
CA ARG A 224 8.00 4.13 14.79
C ARG A 224 9.34 4.84 14.65
N ALA A 225 9.70 5.12 13.40
CA ALA A 225 10.84 5.94 13.01
C ALA A 225 10.38 7.06 12.06
N ASP A 226 10.69 8.29 12.42
CA ASP A 226 10.39 9.51 11.65
C ASP A 226 11.49 9.80 10.62
N TYR A 227 12.01 8.74 9.99
CA TYR A 227 12.87 8.80 8.83
C TYR A 227 12.43 7.74 7.81
N ALA A 228 12.50 8.08 6.53
CA ALA A 228 12.18 7.16 5.45
C ALA A 228 12.74 7.65 4.10
N GLY A 229 11.99 7.46 3.02
CA GLY A 229 12.44 7.72 1.66
C GLY A 229 12.64 9.19 1.30
N SER A 230 11.95 10.14 1.94
CA SER A 230 12.18 11.57 1.80
C SER A 230 13.55 11.94 2.35
N ASP A 231 13.86 11.47 3.56
CA ASP A 231 15.13 11.72 4.24
C ASP A 231 16.28 11.09 3.48
N LEU A 232 16.08 9.90 2.90
CA LEU A 232 17.04 9.25 2.00
C LEU A 232 17.31 10.05 0.73
N THR A 233 16.29 10.72 0.21
CA THR A 233 16.47 11.60 -0.97
C THR A 233 17.26 12.84 -0.60
N ASN A 234 16.97 13.46 0.55
CA ASN A 234 17.71 14.63 1.04
C ASN A 234 19.16 14.29 1.39
N TYR A 235 19.40 13.12 1.99
CA TYR A 235 20.75 12.67 2.29
C TYR A 235 21.54 12.38 1.01
N LEU A 236 20.93 11.73 0.02
CA LEU A 236 21.55 11.50 -1.28
C LEU A 236 21.88 12.82 -1.99
N LEU A 237 21.00 13.82 -1.93
CA LEU A 237 21.26 15.17 -2.44
C LEU A 237 22.55 15.75 -1.81
N GLN A 238 22.69 15.60 -0.50
CA GLN A 238 23.84 16.07 0.26
C GLN A 238 25.14 15.35 -0.19
N LEU A 239 25.11 14.02 -0.26
CA LEU A 239 26.23 13.20 -0.72
C LEU A 239 26.66 13.53 -2.15
N LEU A 240 25.71 13.70 -3.07
CA LEU A 240 26.00 14.07 -4.46
C LEU A 240 26.68 15.46 -4.55
N ASN A 241 26.24 16.42 -3.74
CA ASN A 241 26.86 17.74 -3.70
C ASN A 241 28.26 17.71 -3.08
N GLU A 242 28.48 16.88 -2.06
CA GLU A 242 29.81 16.63 -1.49
C GLU A 242 30.76 15.99 -2.51
N ALA A 243 30.23 15.17 -3.42
CA ALA A 243 30.95 14.59 -4.55
C ALA A 243 31.25 15.60 -5.69
N GLY A 244 30.80 16.86 -5.56
CA GLY A 244 31.09 17.95 -6.49
C GLY A 244 29.96 18.27 -7.48
N HIS A 245 28.80 17.61 -7.39
CA HIS A 245 27.62 18.00 -8.15
C HIS A 245 26.98 19.27 -7.57
N LYS A 246 26.05 19.90 -8.31
CA LYS A 246 25.43 21.18 -7.92
C LYS A 246 23.91 21.12 -7.98
N PHE A 247 23.34 20.23 -7.19
CA PHE A 247 21.90 20.10 -7.04
C PHE A 247 21.36 21.02 -5.93
N THR A 248 20.12 21.44 -6.11
CA THR A 248 19.32 22.24 -5.17
C THR A 248 18.02 21.51 -4.86
N ASP A 249 17.22 22.04 -3.92
CA ASP A 249 15.92 21.48 -3.54
C ASP A 249 14.95 21.35 -4.73
N ASP A 250 15.07 22.19 -5.76
CA ASP A 250 14.28 22.09 -7.00
C ASP A 250 14.54 20.78 -7.77
N HIS A 251 15.68 20.15 -7.55
CA HIS A 251 16.11 18.92 -8.21
C HIS A 251 15.73 17.65 -7.44
N LEU A 252 14.99 17.74 -6.31
CA LEU A 252 14.66 16.57 -5.48
C LEU A 252 13.98 15.44 -6.26
N HIS A 253 13.15 15.75 -7.25
CA HIS A 253 12.52 14.76 -8.12
C HIS A 253 13.55 13.96 -8.96
N ILE A 254 14.65 14.59 -9.37
CA ILE A 254 15.77 13.93 -10.06
C ILE A 254 16.54 13.06 -9.08
N ILE A 255 16.85 13.59 -7.89
CA ILE A 255 17.56 12.84 -6.84
C ILE A 255 16.78 11.60 -6.43
N GLU A 256 15.46 11.71 -6.36
CA GLU A 256 14.59 10.59 -6.06
C GLU A 256 14.61 9.52 -7.16
N HIS A 257 14.71 9.94 -8.43
CA HIS A 257 14.85 9.01 -9.55
C HIS A 257 16.23 8.32 -9.56
N ILE A 258 17.29 9.07 -9.28
CA ILE A 258 18.65 8.53 -9.05
C ILE A 258 18.60 7.49 -7.94
N LYS A 259 18.01 7.82 -6.78
CA LYS A 259 17.85 6.89 -5.66
C LYS A 259 17.23 5.57 -6.09
N LYS A 260 16.13 5.61 -6.83
CA LYS A 260 15.41 4.39 -7.26
C LYS A 260 16.17 3.58 -8.32
N LYS A 261 16.95 4.25 -9.18
CA LYS A 261 17.61 3.63 -10.34
C LYS A 261 19.03 3.16 -10.04
N CYS A 262 19.76 3.88 -9.19
CA CYS A 262 21.20 3.73 -9.03
C CYS A 262 21.59 3.22 -7.64
N CYS A 263 20.80 3.47 -6.60
CA CYS A 263 21.17 3.15 -5.22
C CYS A 263 20.81 1.73 -4.79
N TYR A 264 21.57 1.21 -3.84
CA TYR A 264 21.43 -0.13 -3.30
C TYR A 264 21.90 -0.15 -1.83
N SER A 265 21.64 -1.25 -1.11
CA SER A 265 22.12 -1.48 0.25
C SER A 265 23.29 -2.46 0.21
N ALA A 266 24.49 -2.00 0.54
CA ALA A 266 25.66 -2.87 0.63
C ALA A 266 25.48 -3.89 1.77
N LEU A 267 25.88 -5.15 1.54
CA LEU A 267 25.81 -6.18 2.57
C LEU A 267 26.78 -5.89 3.72
N VAL A 268 28.01 -5.45 3.39
CA VAL A 268 29.06 -5.04 4.32
C VAL A 268 29.65 -3.71 3.80
N PRO A 269 29.20 -2.55 4.30
CA PRO A 269 29.62 -1.24 3.79
C PRO A 269 31.13 -1.02 3.80
N GLU A 270 31.82 -1.54 4.82
CA GLU A 270 33.27 -1.40 4.97
C GLU A 270 34.04 -2.15 3.87
N GLN A 271 33.48 -3.25 3.34
CA GLN A 271 34.07 -3.97 2.21
C GLN A 271 33.79 -3.24 0.89
N GLU A 272 32.59 -2.68 0.74
CA GLU A 272 32.19 -1.91 -0.45
C GLU A 272 33.07 -0.65 -0.62
N LEU A 273 33.41 0.02 0.50
CA LEU A 273 34.35 1.14 0.52
C LEU A 273 35.76 0.77 0.06
N GLY A 274 36.14 -0.50 0.17
CA GLY A 274 37.43 -1.03 -0.29
C GLY A 274 37.50 -1.33 -1.78
N LEU A 275 36.38 -1.28 -2.50
CA LEU A 275 36.32 -1.53 -3.95
C LEU A 275 36.92 -0.37 -4.75
N GLY A 276 37.41 -0.68 -5.96
CA GLY A 276 37.91 0.34 -6.87
C GLY A 276 36.79 1.27 -7.35
N LEU A 277 37.09 2.56 -7.53
CA LEU A 277 36.11 3.56 -7.96
C LEU A 277 35.36 3.16 -9.25
N GLU A 278 36.03 2.48 -10.18
CA GLU A 278 35.46 2.04 -11.45
C GLU A 278 34.40 0.93 -11.29
N GLU A 279 34.44 0.14 -10.20
CA GLU A 279 33.47 -0.95 -9.98
C GLU A 279 32.14 -0.43 -9.42
N VAL A 280 32.18 0.72 -8.74
CA VAL A 280 31.02 1.31 -8.07
C VAL A 280 30.35 2.38 -8.93
N ARG A 281 31.09 2.99 -9.87
CA ARG A 281 30.59 4.11 -10.68
C ARG A 281 29.54 3.68 -11.70
N VAL A 282 28.51 4.51 -11.85
CA VAL A 282 27.55 4.45 -12.95
C VAL A 282 27.30 5.83 -13.50
N ASP A 283 27.07 5.90 -14.81
CA ASP A 283 26.64 7.12 -15.46
C ASP A 283 25.10 7.22 -15.43
N TYR A 284 24.62 8.43 -15.17
CA TYR A 284 23.21 8.77 -15.15
C TYR A 284 22.97 9.98 -16.06
N GLU A 285 21.97 9.88 -16.93
CA GLU A 285 21.56 10.95 -17.82
C GLU A 285 20.50 11.83 -17.16
N LEU A 286 20.82 13.11 -17.00
CA LEU A 286 19.92 14.15 -16.51
C LEU A 286 18.85 14.49 -17.55
N PRO A 287 17.72 15.14 -17.16
CA PRO A 287 16.66 15.51 -18.09
C PRO A 287 17.08 16.44 -19.24
N ASP A 288 18.18 17.17 -19.08
CA ASP A 288 18.78 18.03 -20.11
C ASP A 288 19.77 17.28 -21.04
N GLY A 289 19.94 15.97 -20.84
CA GLY A 289 20.86 15.11 -21.58
C GLY A 289 22.29 15.11 -21.03
N GLN A 290 22.60 15.86 -19.97
CA GLN A 290 23.92 15.85 -19.36
C GLN A 290 24.16 14.53 -18.63
N LEU A 291 25.30 13.89 -18.88
CA LEU A 291 25.75 12.71 -18.12
C LEU A 291 26.48 13.13 -16.85
N ILE A 292 26.09 12.53 -15.73
CA ILE A 292 26.79 12.63 -14.46
C ILE A 292 27.25 11.24 -14.02
N THR A 293 28.39 11.17 -13.35
CA THR A 293 28.88 9.93 -12.75
C THR A 293 28.54 9.90 -11.26
N ILE A 294 27.99 8.78 -10.80
CA ILE A 294 27.59 8.54 -9.42
C ILE A 294 28.39 7.34 -8.92
N GLY A 295 29.11 7.52 -7.80
CA GLY A 295 30.02 6.54 -7.23
C GLY A 295 29.49 5.95 -5.93
N GLN A 296 30.23 6.17 -4.84
CA GLN A 296 29.96 5.52 -3.54
C GLN A 296 28.66 6.01 -2.88
N GLU A 297 28.13 7.16 -3.32
CA GLU A 297 26.86 7.73 -2.84
C GLU A 297 25.70 6.74 -3.04
N ARG A 298 25.82 5.85 -4.04
CA ARG A 298 24.84 4.80 -4.37
C ARG A 298 24.52 3.88 -3.20
N PHE A 299 25.52 3.48 -2.41
CA PHE A 299 25.30 2.62 -1.26
C PHE A 299 25.36 3.37 0.07
N GLN A 300 26.13 4.47 0.14
CA GLN A 300 26.20 5.29 1.34
C GLN A 300 24.85 5.89 1.72
N CYS A 301 24.02 6.29 0.74
CA CYS A 301 22.72 6.86 1.06
C CYS A 301 21.81 5.87 1.82
N ALA A 302 21.92 4.56 1.55
CA ALA A 302 21.11 3.54 2.21
C ALA A 302 21.50 3.34 3.68
N GLU A 303 22.75 3.67 4.05
CA GLU A 303 23.26 3.50 5.41
C GLU A 303 22.45 4.25 6.45
N MET A 304 21.78 5.35 6.10
CA MET A 304 20.95 6.08 7.07
C MET A 304 19.77 5.26 7.61
N LEU A 305 19.28 4.25 6.87
CA LEU A 305 18.23 3.35 7.36
C LEU A 305 18.75 2.41 8.46
N PHE A 306 20.07 2.21 8.51
CA PHE A 306 20.78 1.37 9.49
C PHE A 306 21.44 2.21 10.59
N LYS A 307 21.88 3.43 10.26
CA LYS A 307 22.59 4.39 11.12
C LYS A 307 21.99 5.79 10.92
N PRO A 308 20.80 6.10 11.48
CA PRO A 308 20.13 7.39 11.30
C PRO A 308 20.91 8.60 11.86
N THR A 309 21.91 8.36 12.70
CA THR A 309 22.82 9.40 13.21
C THR A 309 23.59 10.11 12.09
N LEU A 310 23.76 9.47 10.92
CA LEU A 310 24.37 10.09 9.72
C LEU A 310 23.59 11.31 9.23
N VAL A 311 22.28 11.37 9.50
CA VAL A 311 21.41 12.51 9.15
C VAL A 311 20.96 13.28 10.40
N GLY A 312 21.66 13.12 11.52
CA GLY A 312 21.36 13.82 12.77
C GLY A 312 20.14 13.30 13.54
N SER A 313 19.59 12.14 13.19
CA SER A 313 18.52 11.50 13.95
C SER A 313 19.06 10.69 15.12
N ASN A 314 18.42 10.82 16.30
CA ASN A 314 18.73 10.04 17.50
C ASN A 314 17.89 8.75 17.61
N GLN A 315 16.98 8.51 16.66
CA GLN A 315 16.20 7.27 16.64
C GLN A 315 17.07 6.08 16.19
N PRO A 316 16.76 4.86 16.66
CA PRO A 316 17.50 3.67 16.24
C PRO A 316 17.33 3.41 14.75
N GLY A 317 18.33 2.77 14.12
CA GLY A 317 18.20 2.22 12.77
C GLY A 317 17.11 1.15 12.68
N LEU A 318 16.61 0.89 11.48
CA LEU A 318 15.44 0.05 11.28
C LEU A 318 15.63 -1.40 11.80
N PRO A 319 16.79 -2.07 11.63
CA PRO A 319 17.02 -3.37 12.27
C PRO A 319 17.04 -3.30 13.80
N ALA A 320 17.63 -2.25 14.38
CA ALA A 320 17.67 -2.06 15.83
C ALA A 320 16.28 -1.76 16.41
N LEU A 321 15.47 -0.97 15.69
CA LEU A 321 14.06 -0.75 16.02
C LEU A 321 13.27 -2.07 15.97
N THR A 322 13.58 -2.92 14.99
CA THR A 322 12.94 -4.24 14.82
C THR A 322 13.32 -5.20 15.94
N ALA A 323 14.60 -5.25 16.31
CA ALA A 323 15.09 -6.05 17.44
C ALA A 323 14.44 -5.61 18.77
N ALA A 324 14.37 -4.31 19.03
CA ALA A 324 13.69 -3.77 20.22
C ALA A 324 12.21 -4.16 20.26
N CYS A 325 11.52 -4.14 19.11
CA CYS A 325 10.13 -4.58 19.02
C CYS A 325 9.99 -6.09 19.32
N LEU A 326 10.90 -6.92 18.80
CA LEU A 326 10.93 -8.36 19.10
C LEU A 326 11.16 -8.62 20.60
N ASP A 327 12.03 -7.86 21.25
CA ASP A 327 12.27 -7.98 22.68
C ASP A 327 11.03 -7.61 23.50
N HIS A 328 10.31 -6.54 23.14
CA HIS A 328 9.03 -6.22 23.78
C HIS A 328 7.96 -7.31 23.53
N CYS A 329 8.01 -8.00 22.38
CA CYS A 329 7.14 -9.13 22.10
C CYS A 329 7.47 -10.37 22.96
N GLN A 330 8.66 -10.46 23.56
CA GLN A 330 9.02 -11.55 24.49
C GLN A 330 8.14 -11.52 25.73
N GLU A 331 7.97 -10.33 26.31
CA GLU A 331 7.21 -10.13 27.54
C GLU A 331 5.73 -10.47 27.34
N ALA A 332 5.22 -10.27 26.12
CA ALA A 332 3.86 -10.60 25.71
C ALA A 332 3.69 -12.05 25.20
N GLY A 333 4.77 -12.81 25.03
CA GLY A 333 4.72 -14.22 24.59
C GLY A 333 4.60 -14.44 23.07
N PHE A 334 4.86 -13.43 22.24
CA PHE A 334 4.71 -13.51 20.78
C PHE A 334 6.03 -13.57 20.00
N LYS A 335 7.19 -13.44 20.68
CA LYS A 335 8.50 -13.24 20.01
C LYS A 335 8.83 -14.29 18.96
N GLU A 336 8.67 -15.58 19.27
CA GLU A 336 8.99 -16.66 18.33
C GLU A 336 8.16 -16.58 17.05
N GLU A 337 6.85 -16.32 17.17
CA GLU A 337 5.94 -16.14 16.03
C GLU A 337 6.34 -14.92 15.18
N MET A 338 6.68 -13.80 15.83
CA MET A 338 7.11 -12.57 15.17
C MET A 338 8.46 -12.74 14.46
N ALA A 339 9.44 -13.36 15.13
CA ALA A 339 10.78 -13.60 14.60
C ALA A 339 10.75 -14.53 13.39
N ALA A 340 9.91 -15.57 13.40
CA ALA A 340 9.74 -16.47 12.26
C ALA A 340 9.09 -15.81 11.03
N ASN A 341 8.52 -14.60 11.18
CA ASN A 341 7.69 -13.95 10.17
C ASN A 341 7.95 -12.44 10.09
N VAL A 342 9.18 -12.01 9.85
CA VAL A 342 9.52 -10.59 9.64
C VAL A 342 9.27 -10.21 8.18
N LEU A 343 8.30 -9.34 7.91
CA LEU A 343 7.81 -9.05 6.55
C LEU A 343 8.18 -7.62 6.13
N LEU A 344 9.01 -7.48 5.09
CA LEU A 344 9.43 -6.18 4.57
C LEU A 344 8.38 -5.57 3.64
N CYS A 345 7.98 -4.33 3.89
CA CYS A 345 6.96 -3.63 3.12
C CYS A 345 7.36 -2.17 2.85
N GLY A 346 6.80 -1.57 1.80
CA GLY A 346 7.03 -0.16 1.48
C GLY A 346 8.23 0.10 0.57
N GLY A 347 8.25 1.31 -0.02
CA GLY A 347 9.13 1.66 -1.12
C GLY A 347 10.63 1.69 -0.79
N CYS A 348 11.03 2.03 0.43
CA CYS A 348 12.45 2.06 0.79
C CYS A 348 13.07 0.66 0.88
N THR A 349 12.26 -0.33 1.26
CA THR A 349 12.70 -1.73 1.32
C THR A 349 12.94 -2.34 -0.07
N MET A 350 12.66 -1.59 -1.15
CA MET A 350 12.91 -1.99 -2.55
C MET A 350 14.34 -1.75 -3.01
N LEU A 351 15.19 -1.07 -2.23
CA LEU A 351 16.60 -0.95 -2.55
C LEU A 351 17.22 -2.34 -2.75
N GLU A 352 18.00 -2.49 -3.81
CA GLU A 352 18.70 -3.75 -4.08
C GLU A 352 19.61 -4.13 -2.90
N GLY A 353 19.67 -5.41 -2.53
CA GLY A 353 20.44 -5.89 -1.38
C GLY A 353 19.85 -5.56 0.00
N PHE A 354 18.76 -4.79 0.07
CA PHE A 354 18.17 -4.40 1.35
C PHE A 354 17.69 -5.60 2.19
N PRO A 355 16.95 -6.59 1.64
CA PRO A 355 16.51 -7.75 2.43
C PRO A 355 17.68 -8.55 3.02
N GLU A 356 18.75 -8.78 2.25
CA GLU A 356 19.92 -9.54 2.67
C GLU A 356 20.70 -8.79 3.75
N ARG A 357 20.91 -7.48 3.56
CA ARG A 357 21.53 -6.62 4.58
C ARG A 357 20.70 -6.58 5.85
N PHE A 358 19.38 -6.38 5.74
CA PHE A 358 18.48 -6.32 6.88
C PHE A 358 18.44 -7.63 7.66
N GLN A 359 18.34 -8.78 6.96
CA GLN A 359 18.44 -10.11 7.57
C GLN A 359 19.75 -10.29 8.33
N ARG A 360 20.89 -9.89 7.74
CA ARG A 360 22.19 -9.98 8.39
C ARG A 360 22.25 -9.16 9.68
N GLU A 361 21.87 -7.90 9.63
CA GLU A 361 21.87 -7.00 10.79
C GLU A 361 20.95 -7.53 11.90
N LEU A 362 19.74 -7.97 11.54
CA LEU A 362 18.79 -8.51 12.51
C LEU A 362 19.29 -9.81 13.14
N SER A 363 19.97 -10.67 12.38
CA SER A 363 20.57 -11.90 12.90
C SER A 363 21.72 -11.63 13.88
N LEU A 364 22.46 -10.53 13.68
CA LEU A 364 23.51 -10.10 14.61
C LEU A 364 22.94 -9.51 15.90
N LEU A 365 21.82 -8.80 15.81
CA LEU A 365 21.12 -8.21 16.96
C LEU A 365 20.35 -9.26 17.77
N CYS A 366 19.82 -10.29 17.13
CA CYS A 366 18.98 -11.33 17.73
C CYS A 366 19.54 -12.74 17.47
N PRO A 367 20.75 -13.08 17.95
CA PRO A 367 21.44 -14.34 17.58
C PRO A 367 20.74 -15.61 18.09
N GLY A 368 19.89 -15.50 19.12
CA GLY A 368 19.14 -16.63 19.69
C GLY A 368 17.79 -16.89 19.03
N ASP A 369 17.23 -15.92 18.30
CA ASP A 369 15.84 -15.95 17.85
C ASP A 369 15.69 -16.46 16.40
N SER A 370 16.80 -16.60 15.68
CA SER A 370 16.85 -17.01 14.26
C SER A 370 15.78 -16.31 13.39
N PRO A 371 15.73 -14.97 13.38
CA PRO A 371 14.69 -14.23 12.69
C PRO A 371 14.68 -14.53 11.18
N ALA A 372 13.51 -14.66 10.58
CA ALA A 372 13.32 -14.96 9.17
C ALA A 372 12.65 -13.79 8.46
N VAL A 373 13.43 -13.10 7.61
CA VAL A 373 13.00 -11.95 6.83
C VAL A 373 12.45 -12.40 5.48
N ALA A 374 11.22 -11.99 5.17
CA ALA A 374 10.59 -12.20 3.88
C ALA A 374 10.37 -10.87 3.16
N ALA A 375 10.68 -10.85 1.86
CA ALA A 375 10.51 -9.70 1.00
C ALA A 375 9.82 -10.11 -0.31
N ALA A 376 8.55 -9.77 -0.46
CA ALA A 376 7.81 -9.99 -1.69
C ALA A 376 8.32 -9.07 -2.82
N PRO A 377 8.34 -9.51 -4.09
CA PRO A 377 8.75 -8.66 -5.21
C PRO A 377 7.92 -7.38 -5.38
N GLU A 378 6.61 -7.45 -5.10
CA GLU A 378 5.68 -6.33 -5.24
C GLU A 378 5.44 -5.58 -3.90
N ARG A 379 6.38 -5.69 -2.93
CA ARG A 379 6.21 -5.15 -1.57
C ARG A 379 6.04 -3.64 -1.47
N LYS A 380 6.32 -2.89 -2.55
CA LYS A 380 6.02 -1.46 -2.67
C LYS A 380 4.51 -1.15 -2.70
N THR A 381 3.68 -2.15 -3.03
CA THR A 381 2.21 -2.06 -3.08
C THR A 381 1.53 -3.03 -2.10
N SER A 382 2.24 -3.55 -1.08
CA SER A 382 1.68 -4.52 -0.12
C SER A 382 0.37 -4.04 0.50
N VAL A 383 0.34 -2.80 1.02
CA VAL A 383 -0.86 -2.17 1.60
C VAL A 383 -2.05 -2.24 0.63
N TRP A 384 -1.87 -1.72 -0.58
CA TRP A 384 -2.94 -1.70 -1.57
C TRP A 384 -3.39 -3.12 -1.97
N THR A 385 -2.43 -4.03 -2.15
CA THR A 385 -2.69 -5.42 -2.53
C THR A 385 -3.49 -6.15 -1.46
N GLY A 386 -3.13 -5.96 -0.19
CA GLY A 386 -3.88 -6.46 0.95
C GLY A 386 -5.30 -5.92 1.01
N GLY A 387 -5.50 -4.62 0.76
CA GLY A 387 -6.82 -4.01 0.65
C GLY A 387 -7.64 -4.62 -0.49
N SER A 388 -7.03 -4.85 -1.65
CA SER A 388 -7.66 -5.51 -2.80
C SER A 388 -8.10 -6.94 -2.48
N ILE A 389 -7.26 -7.71 -1.77
CA ILE A 389 -7.59 -9.06 -1.30
C ILE A 389 -8.74 -8.99 -0.29
N LEU A 390 -8.59 -8.21 0.79
CA LEU A 390 -9.55 -8.10 1.89
C LEU A 390 -10.95 -7.72 1.40
N ALA A 391 -11.06 -6.64 0.62
CA ALA A 391 -12.33 -6.15 0.10
C ALA A 391 -13.00 -7.09 -0.91
N SER A 392 -12.25 -8.04 -1.49
CA SER A 392 -12.79 -9.06 -2.39
C SER A 392 -13.42 -10.26 -1.66
N LEU A 393 -13.16 -10.39 -0.36
CA LEU A 393 -13.69 -11.50 0.45
C LEU A 393 -15.19 -11.33 0.72
N GLN A 394 -15.93 -12.44 0.61
CA GLN A 394 -17.37 -12.43 0.93
C GLN A 394 -17.62 -12.20 2.43
N ALA A 395 -16.76 -12.74 3.30
CA ALA A 395 -16.85 -12.53 4.74
C ALA A 395 -16.65 -11.06 5.14
N PHE A 396 -15.89 -10.29 4.36
CA PHE A 396 -15.64 -8.88 4.62
C PHE A 396 -16.87 -7.99 4.37
N GLN A 397 -17.88 -8.47 3.65
CA GLN A 397 -19.06 -7.66 3.30
C GLN A 397 -19.86 -7.18 4.53
N GLN A 398 -19.71 -7.82 5.68
CA GLN A 398 -20.38 -7.43 6.93
C GLN A 398 -19.63 -6.33 7.71
N LEU A 399 -18.36 -6.06 7.36
CA LEU A 399 -17.51 -5.09 8.03
C LEU A 399 -17.56 -3.69 7.42
N TRP A 400 -18.21 -3.54 6.27
CA TRP A 400 -18.51 -2.21 5.72
C TRP A 400 -19.41 -1.43 6.68
N VAL A 401 -19.09 -0.15 6.86
CA VAL A 401 -19.97 0.83 7.47
C VAL A 401 -20.80 1.44 6.34
N SER A 402 -22.13 1.37 6.42
CA SER A 402 -23.00 2.00 5.43
C SER A 402 -23.18 3.49 5.73
N LYS A 403 -23.59 4.25 4.72
CA LYS A 403 -23.98 5.66 4.89
C LYS A 403 -25.08 5.83 5.93
N GLU A 404 -26.10 4.96 5.89
CA GLU A 404 -27.21 4.97 6.85
C GLU A 404 -26.71 4.71 8.29
N GLU A 405 -25.82 3.72 8.49
CA GLU A 405 -25.25 3.44 9.81
C GLU A 405 -24.45 4.62 10.36
N PHE A 406 -23.72 5.34 9.49
CA PHE A 406 -22.97 6.53 9.87
C PHE A 406 -23.88 7.71 10.18
N GLU A 407 -24.94 7.95 9.40
CA GLU A 407 -25.92 9.01 9.68
C GLU A 407 -26.66 8.79 11.02
N GLU A 408 -26.91 7.54 11.40
CA GLU A 408 -27.57 7.21 12.66
C GLU A 408 -26.65 7.28 13.90
N ARG A 409 -25.38 6.84 13.77
CA ARG A 409 -24.48 6.62 14.91
C ARG A 409 -23.22 7.49 14.89
N GLY A 410 -22.98 8.23 13.83
CA GLY A 410 -21.77 9.03 13.61
C GLY A 410 -20.49 8.20 13.72
N GLY A 411 -19.45 8.78 14.35
CA GLY A 411 -18.15 8.12 14.56
C GLY A 411 -18.21 6.78 15.29
N ALA A 412 -19.24 6.54 16.12
CA ALA A 412 -19.39 5.26 16.81
C ALA A 412 -19.66 4.08 15.85
N ALA A 413 -20.20 4.33 14.64
CA ALA A 413 -20.29 3.30 13.61
C ALA A 413 -18.90 2.88 13.12
N ILE A 414 -18.04 3.87 12.84
CA ILE A 414 -16.66 3.68 12.40
C ILE A 414 -15.87 2.89 13.44
N TYR A 415 -15.85 3.33 14.69
CA TYR A 415 -15.07 2.68 15.76
C TYR A 415 -15.51 1.25 16.08
N SER A 416 -16.76 0.89 15.76
CA SER A 416 -17.25 -0.48 15.98
C SER A 416 -16.80 -1.47 14.92
N LYS A 417 -16.41 -1.01 13.73
CA LYS A 417 -16.05 -1.87 12.60
C LYS A 417 -14.63 -1.64 12.06
N CYS A 418 -13.99 -0.50 12.36
CA CYS A 418 -12.71 -0.05 11.77
C CYS A 418 -11.63 0.25 12.83
#